data_AF-A0A3N0I8R2-F1
#
_entry.id   AF-A0A3N0I8R2-F1
#
_cell.length_a   1.000
_cell.length_b   1.000
_cell.length_c   1.000
_cell.angle_alpha   90.00
_cell.angle_beta   90.00
_cell.angle_gamma   90.00
#
_symmetry.space_group_name_H-M   'P 1'
#
loop_
_entity.id
_entity.type
_entity.pdbx_description
1 polymer ?
#
loop_
_entity_poly.entity_id
_entity_poly.type
_entity_poly.pdbx_seq_one_letter_code
_entity_poly.pdbx_strand_id
1 'polypeptide(L)'
;MAKHMTRRTFVAAACGVVAAAACGPVAATMLGCAKQNTDDSAWTWEEDADLPVLCMEVSGGAIVAMPGNGWKPQGEWIQLQLSGGSIPGKEIEAITQEGSTLVVRLKKPNSDMETMDLCLTEYRVAGGDVSSVESVVVEDKGERLEAQLGVDGEARAVQ
;
A
#
# COMPACT_ATOMS: atom_id res chain seq x y z
N MET A 1 52.17 -2.90 -12.52
CA MET A 1 52.21 -4.11 -11.66
C MET A 1 50.81 -4.35 -11.11
N ALA A 2 50.10 -5.36 -11.61
CA ALA A 2 48.80 -5.74 -11.07
C ALA A 2 48.97 -6.79 -9.95
N LYS A 3 48.13 -6.73 -8.90
CA LYS A 3 47.96 -7.85 -7.98
C LYS A 3 46.48 -8.25 -7.94
N HIS A 4 46.21 -9.38 -8.58
CA HIS A 4 44.89 -10.00 -8.71
C HIS A 4 44.52 -10.74 -7.41
N MET A 5 43.27 -10.64 -6.94
CA MET A 5 42.75 -11.54 -5.91
C MET A 5 41.23 -11.78 -6.00
N THR A 6 40.87 -12.60 -7.00
CA THR A 6 39.89 -13.69 -6.93
C THR A 6 38.49 -13.43 -6.33
N ARG A 7 37.49 -13.45 -7.22
CA ARG A 7 36.05 -13.56 -6.90
C ARG A 7 35.70 -14.95 -6.37
N ARG A 8 34.73 -15.06 -5.46
CA ARG A 8 34.09 -16.34 -5.10
C ARG A 8 32.81 -16.52 -5.91
N THR A 9 32.82 -17.50 -6.81
CA THR A 9 31.67 -17.89 -7.63
C THR A 9 30.89 -18.99 -6.89
N PHE A 10 29.59 -18.76 -6.62
CA PHE A 10 28.68 -19.86 -6.33
C PHE A 10 28.17 -20.45 -7.64
N VAL A 11 28.39 -21.75 -7.83
CA VAL A 11 27.89 -22.50 -8.98
C VAL A 11 26.54 -23.11 -8.61
N ALA A 12 25.48 -22.67 -9.29
CA ALA A 12 24.22 -23.41 -9.36
C ALA A 12 24.16 -24.09 -10.75
N ALA A 13 23.89 -25.39 -10.78
CA ALA A 13 23.98 -26.21 -11.98
C ALA A 13 22.82 -25.93 -12.96
N ALA A 14 23.09 -26.15 -14.26
CA ALA A 14 22.15 -25.87 -15.34
C ALA A 14 21.33 -27.08 -15.78
N CYS A 15 20.09 -26.82 -16.20
CA CYS A 15 19.25 -27.59 -17.14
C CYS A 15 18.03 -26.70 -17.47
N GLY A 16 17.68 -26.32 -18.70
CA GLY A 16 18.38 -26.38 -19.99
C GLY A 16 17.47 -25.84 -21.12
N VAL A 17 18.01 -24.96 -21.99
CA VAL A 17 17.58 -24.58 -23.39
C VAL A 17 16.07 -24.66 -23.75
N VAL A 18 15.39 -23.59 -24.20
CA VAL A 18 15.61 -22.74 -25.41
C VAL A 18 14.81 -21.40 -25.31
N ALA A 19 14.89 -20.35 -26.16
CA ALA A 19 15.95 -19.73 -27.00
C ALA A 19 15.38 -18.41 -27.65
N ALA A 20 15.95 -17.95 -28.78
CA ALA A 20 15.43 -16.95 -29.75
C ALA A 20 15.24 -15.46 -29.35
N ALA A 21 16.36 -14.71 -29.43
CA ALA A 21 16.56 -13.46 -30.21
C ALA A 21 15.51 -12.31 -30.26
N ALA A 22 15.93 -11.09 -29.86
CA ALA A 22 16.18 -9.94 -30.77
C ALA A 22 16.66 -8.67 -30.00
N CYS A 23 17.29 -7.71 -30.70
CA CYS A 23 17.89 -6.50 -30.11
C CYS A 23 16.92 -5.31 -30.00
N GLY A 24 17.03 -4.49 -28.95
CA GLY A 24 16.39 -3.17 -28.80
C GLY A 24 16.90 -2.42 -27.55
N PRO A 25 17.05 -1.08 -27.56
CA PRO A 25 17.83 -0.37 -26.53
C PRO A 25 17.01 0.23 -25.37
N VAL A 26 17.68 0.27 -24.21
CA VAL A 26 17.53 1.17 -23.05
C VAL A 26 16.18 1.91 -22.87
N ALA A 27 15.40 1.44 -21.89
CA ALA A 27 14.59 2.31 -21.04
C ALA A 27 15.01 2.05 -19.58
N ALA A 28 15.55 3.07 -18.92
CA ALA A 28 15.84 2.99 -17.49
C ALA A 28 14.57 3.30 -16.71
N THR A 29 13.71 2.28 -16.54
CA THR A 29 12.56 2.38 -15.63
C THR A 29 13.07 2.40 -14.19
N MET A 30 12.74 3.47 -13.46
CA MET A 30 13.00 3.60 -12.03
C MET A 30 12.49 2.35 -11.30
N LEU A 31 13.30 1.80 -10.41
CA LEU A 31 12.95 0.60 -9.65
C LEU A 31 12.06 0.98 -8.46
N GLY A 32 10.85 1.48 -8.74
CA GLY A 32 9.77 1.50 -7.77
C GLY A 32 9.39 0.06 -7.44
N CYS A 33 9.18 -0.24 -6.15
CA CYS A 33 8.81 -1.58 -5.69
C CYS A 33 7.33 -1.88 -5.94
N ALA A 34 6.91 -1.88 -7.21
CA ALA A 34 5.58 -2.29 -7.65
C ALA A 34 5.37 -3.79 -7.33
N LYS A 35 4.89 -4.07 -6.12
CA LYS A 35 4.72 -5.40 -5.56
C LYS A 35 3.41 -5.99 -6.05
N GLN A 36 3.41 -6.53 -7.27
CA GLN A 36 2.25 -7.26 -7.81
C GLN A 36 1.90 -8.45 -6.92
N ASN A 37 0.61 -8.60 -6.60
CA ASN A 37 0.10 -9.75 -5.87
C ASN A 37 -0.12 -10.95 -6.81
N THR A 38 -0.16 -12.16 -6.26
CA THR A 38 -0.20 -13.44 -7.01
C THR A 38 -1.52 -14.20 -6.76
N ASP A 39 -2.64 -13.47 -6.79
CA ASP A 39 -4.03 -13.97 -6.75
C ASP A 39 -4.88 -13.10 -7.71
N ASP A 40 -6.03 -13.61 -8.18
CA ASP A 40 -6.92 -13.02 -9.21
C ASP A 40 -7.64 -11.71 -8.81
N SER A 41 -7.01 -10.85 -8.00
CA SER A 41 -7.55 -9.53 -7.68
C SER A 41 -7.26 -8.52 -8.79
N ALA A 42 -8.30 -7.79 -9.21
CA ALA A 42 -8.16 -6.64 -10.10
C ALA A 42 -7.47 -5.42 -9.43
N TRP A 43 -7.33 -5.45 -8.09
CA TRP A 43 -6.83 -4.33 -7.31
C TRP A 43 -5.32 -4.39 -7.09
N THR A 44 -4.64 -3.30 -7.44
CA THR A 44 -3.22 -3.06 -7.16
C THR A 44 -3.08 -1.93 -6.13
N TRP A 45 -1.93 -1.88 -5.44
CA TRP A 45 -1.63 -0.80 -4.51
C TRP A 45 -0.15 -0.42 -4.51
N GLU A 46 0.12 0.85 -4.22
CA GLU A 46 1.46 1.42 -4.04
C GLU A 46 1.43 2.40 -2.86
N GLU A 47 2.47 2.38 -2.03
CA GLU A 47 2.65 3.32 -0.92
C GLU A 47 3.07 4.67 -1.48
N ASP A 48 2.41 5.75 -1.08
CA ASP A 48 2.68 7.10 -1.58
C ASP A 48 2.67 8.12 -0.43
N ALA A 49 3.87 8.37 0.10
CA ALA A 49 4.10 9.33 1.18
C ALA A 49 3.99 10.81 0.76
N ASP A 50 3.78 11.11 -0.53
CA ASP A 50 3.45 12.47 -1.00
C ASP A 50 1.93 12.76 -0.93
N LEU A 51 1.11 11.75 -0.58
CA LEU A 51 -0.33 11.95 -0.36
C LEU A 51 -0.63 12.74 0.93
N PRO A 52 -1.60 13.66 0.90
CA PRO A 52 -2.02 14.36 2.11
C PRO A 52 -2.82 13.43 3.03
N VAL A 53 -2.57 13.51 4.34
CA VAL A 53 -3.39 12.86 5.38
C VAL A 53 -4.87 13.17 5.17
N LEU A 54 -5.71 12.13 5.22
CA LEU A 54 -7.15 12.26 5.05
C LEU A 54 -7.76 13.09 6.17
N CYS A 55 -8.82 13.83 5.85
CA CYS A 55 -9.55 14.64 6.81
C CYS A 55 -10.93 14.04 7.12
N MET A 56 -11.47 14.36 8.29
CA MET A 56 -12.83 14.05 8.70
C MET A 56 -13.54 15.31 9.22
N GLU A 57 -14.87 15.36 9.07
CA GLU A 57 -15.70 16.33 9.78
C GLU A 57 -16.06 15.79 11.17
N VAL A 58 -15.87 16.61 12.21
CA VAL A 58 -16.30 16.31 13.58
C VAL A 58 -17.52 17.13 13.99
N SER A 59 -18.22 16.68 15.04
CA SER A 59 -19.33 17.39 15.67
C SER A 59 -19.02 18.87 15.88
N GLY A 60 -19.79 19.74 15.22
CA GLY A 60 -19.52 21.19 15.15
C GLY A 60 -19.08 21.70 13.78
N GLY A 61 -18.93 20.81 12.77
CA GLY A 61 -18.59 21.20 11.39
C GLY A 61 -17.12 21.58 11.19
N ALA A 62 -16.25 21.16 12.11
CA ALA A 62 -14.81 21.37 11.98
C ALA A 62 -14.17 20.23 11.17
N ILE A 63 -13.33 20.60 10.21
CA ILE A 63 -12.52 19.66 9.43
C ILE A 63 -11.18 19.48 10.11
N VAL A 64 -10.82 18.24 10.44
CA VAL A 64 -9.59 17.87 11.15
C VAL A 64 -8.91 16.68 10.48
N ALA A 65 -7.61 16.49 10.72
CA ALA A 65 -6.90 15.31 10.26
C ALA A 65 -7.50 14.04 10.90
N MET A 66 -7.64 12.99 10.09
CA MET A 66 -8.17 11.69 10.52
C MET A 66 -7.04 10.87 11.17
N PRO A 67 -7.16 10.47 12.45
CA PRO A 67 -6.09 9.72 13.14
C PRO A 67 -6.15 8.20 12.91
N GLY A 68 -7.23 7.70 12.30
CA GLY A 68 -7.49 6.27 12.11
C GLY A 68 -7.32 5.81 10.67
N ASN A 69 -7.76 4.58 10.40
CA ASN A 69 -7.90 4.05 9.05
C ASN A 69 -8.94 4.87 8.28
N GLY A 70 -8.58 5.29 7.08
CA GLY A 70 -9.42 6.14 6.23
C GLY A 70 -9.35 5.75 4.77
N TRP A 71 -10.37 6.13 3.99
CA TRP A 71 -10.33 5.98 2.54
C TRP A 71 -11.07 7.11 1.84
N LYS A 72 -10.76 7.36 0.57
CA LYS A 72 -11.43 8.36 -0.25
C LYS A 72 -11.32 8.02 -1.74
N PRO A 73 -12.42 8.01 -2.52
CA PRO A 73 -12.34 7.85 -3.97
C PRO A 73 -11.74 9.10 -4.62
N GLN A 74 -10.86 8.90 -5.60
CA GLN A 74 -10.04 9.91 -6.28
C GLN A 74 -10.17 9.75 -7.80
N GLY A 75 -11.41 9.62 -8.29
CA GLY A 75 -11.71 9.31 -9.69
C GLY A 75 -11.47 7.83 -10.00
N GLU A 76 -10.36 7.51 -10.65
CA GLU A 76 -10.02 6.15 -11.12
C GLU A 76 -9.21 5.32 -10.10
N TRP A 77 -8.92 5.88 -8.93
CA TRP A 77 -8.22 5.20 -7.82
C TRP A 77 -8.84 5.59 -6.47
N ILE A 78 -8.48 4.88 -5.41
CA ILE A 78 -8.85 5.14 -4.02
C ILE A 78 -7.59 5.51 -3.26
N GLN A 79 -7.63 6.65 -2.56
CA GLN A 79 -6.68 6.93 -1.50
C GLN A 79 -7.07 6.11 -0.27
N LEU A 80 -6.13 5.37 0.27
CA LEU A 80 -6.26 4.60 1.51
C LEU A 80 -5.25 5.14 2.51
N GLN A 81 -5.65 5.28 3.77
CA GLN A 81 -4.78 5.64 4.89
C GLN A 81 -4.89 4.55 5.95
N LEU A 82 -3.76 4.04 6.41
CA LEU A 82 -3.67 3.05 7.49
C LEU A 82 -3.04 3.68 8.73
N SER A 83 -3.65 3.48 9.90
CA SER A 83 -3.12 3.93 11.19
C SER A 83 -2.46 2.78 11.97
N GLY A 84 -1.27 3.02 12.53
CA GLY A 84 -0.55 2.03 13.34
C GLY A 84 0.63 2.61 14.09
N GLY A 85 1.43 1.75 14.71
CA GLY A 85 2.79 2.11 15.13
C GLY A 85 3.74 2.23 13.93
N SER A 86 4.80 3.03 14.04
CA SER A 86 5.84 3.08 13.00
C SER A 86 6.66 1.79 12.91
N ILE A 87 6.74 1.00 13.99
CA ILE A 87 7.43 -0.29 13.99
C ILE A 87 6.57 -1.36 14.69
N PRO A 88 6.16 -2.44 13.98
CA PRO A 88 6.20 -2.60 12.52
C PRO A 88 5.16 -1.68 11.85
N GLY A 89 5.55 -0.99 10.78
CA GLY A 89 4.60 -0.25 9.95
C GLY A 89 3.53 -1.16 9.33
N LYS A 90 2.37 -0.58 8.98
CA LYS A 90 1.28 -1.33 8.35
C LYS A 90 1.60 -1.61 6.88
N GLU A 91 1.80 -2.87 6.52
CA GLU A 91 1.94 -3.30 5.13
C GLU A 91 0.69 -4.04 4.64
N ILE A 92 0.16 -3.70 3.47
CA ILE A 92 -0.92 -4.46 2.82
C ILE A 92 -0.40 -5.81 2.29
N GLU A 93 -1.13 -6.89 2.55
CA GLU A 93 -0.89 -8.23 2.02
C GLU A 93 -1.71 -8.47 0.74
N ALA A 94 -3.01 -8.18 0.80
CA ALA A 94 -3.96 -8.40 -0.28
C ALA A 94 -5.10 -7.38 -0.21
N ILE A 95 -5.68 -7.07 -1.37
CA ILE A 95 -6.94 -6.35 -1.48
C ILE A 95 -7.91 -7.20 -2.29
N THR A 96 -9.11 -7.41 -1.76
CA THR A 96 -10.23 -8.11 -2.43
C THR A 96 -11.49 -7.26 -2.35
N GLN A 97 -12.54 -7.65 -3.07
CA GLN A 97 -13.82 -6.94 -3.06
C GLN A 97 -14.96 -7.93 -2.74
N GLU A 98 -15.67 -7.66 -1.65
CA GLU A 98 -16.84 -8.39 -1.17
C GLU A 98 -18.10 -7.57 -1.50
N GLY A 99 -18.63 -7.71 -2.70
CA GLY A 99 -19.76 -6.88 -3.17
C GLY A 99 -19.33 -5.43 -3.41
N SER A 100 -19.92 -4.48 -2.67
CA SER A 100 -19.50 -3.07 -2.67
C SER A 100 -18.48 -2.72 -1.58
N THR A 101 -18.03 -3.69 -0.79
CA THR A 101 -16.99 -3.50 0.24
C THR A 101 -15.62 -3.91 -0.28
N LEU A 102 -14.66 -2.99 -0.23
CA LEU A 102 -13.24 -3.31 -0.48
C LEU A 102 -12.60 -3.80 0.83
N VAL A 103 -12.01 -4.99 0.81
CA VAL A 103 -11.37 -5.61 1.98
C VAL A 103 -9.86 -5.57 1.81
N VAL A 104 -9.19 -4.83 2.70
CA VAL A 104 -7.73 -4.63 2.73
C VAL A 104 -7.16 -5.50 3.85
N ARG A 105 -6.51 -6.61 3.50
CA ARG A 105 -5.84 -7.48 4.48
C ARG A 105 -4.41 -7.01 4.71
N LEU A 106 -4.05 -6.76 5.97
CA LEU A 106 -2.69 -6.39 6.35
C LEU A 106 -1.82 -7.63 6.59
N LYS A 107 -0.52 -7.52 6.28
CA LYS A 107 0.44 -8.57 6.59
C LYS A 107 0.53 -8.74 8.10
N LYS A 108 0.38 -9.97 8.58
CA LYS A 108 0.69 -10.27 9.98
C LYS A 108 2.18 -10.00 10.24
N PRO A 109 2.56 -9.13 11.20
CA PRO A 109 3.95 -8.88 11.52
C PRO A 109 4.62 -10.09 12.20
N ASN A 110 5.96 -10.13 12.14
CA ASN A 110 6.77 -11.16 12.79
C ASN A 110 6.80 -11.08 14.33
N SER A 111 6.20 -10.03 14.90
CA SER A 111 6.07 -9.79 16.34
C SER A 111 4.77 -9.06 16.60
N ASP A 112 4.10 -9.39 17.71
CA ASP A 112 2.90 -8.66 18.16
C ASP A 112 3.25 -7.35 18.91
N MET A 113 4.54 -7.07 19.14
CA MET A 113 5.01 -5.80 19.67
C MET A 113 4.94 -4.69 18.62
N GLU A 114 4.31 -3.57 18.98
CA GLU A 114 4.12 -2.38 18.15
C GLU A 114 4.52 -1.14 18.97
N THR A 115 5.05 -0.10 18.33
CA THR A 115 5.42 1.15 19.01
C THR A 115 4.20 1.98 19.41
N MET A 116 4.38 2.93 20.34
CA MET A 116 3.28 3.74 20.90
C MET A 116 3.01 5.05 20.15
N ASP A 117 3.86 5.43 19.20
CA ASP A 117 3.64 6.57 18.31
C ASP A 117 2.56 6.24 17.26
N LEU A 118 1.83 7.26 16.83
CA LEU A 118 0.92 7.13 15.68
C LEU A 118 1.70 7.41 14.40
N CYS A 119 1.82 6.39 13.57
CA CYS A 119 2.21 6.47 12.18
C CYS A 119 0.97 6.34 11.30
N LEU A 120 0.84 7.21 10.31
CA LEU A 120 -0.10 7.06 9.20
C LEU A 120 0.69 6.59 7.98
N THR A 121 0.06 5.76 7.14
CA THR A 121 0.69 5.24 5.93
C THR A 121 -0.33 5.24 4.80
N GLU A 122 -0.06 6.07 3.80
CA GLU A 122 -0.94 6.36 2.68
C GLU A 122 -0.61 5.48 1.46
N TYR A 123 -1.67 4.99 0.82
CA TYR A 123 -1.60 4.13 -0.35
C TYR A 123 -2.51 4.65 -1.48
N ARG A 124 -2.03 4.53 -2.71
CA ARG A 124 -2.89 4.53 -3.90
C ARG A 124 -3.37 3.12 -4.16
N VAL A 125 -4.68 2.92 -4.22
CA VAL A 125 -5.31 1.64 -4.58
C VAL A 125 -6.05 1.80 -5.91
N ALA A 126 -5.75 0.98 -6.92
CA ALA A 126 -6.22 1.17 -8.29
C ALA A 126 -6.54 -0.16 -9.00
N GLY A 127 -7.06 -0.08 -10.24
CA GLY A 127 -7.23 -1.24 -11.14
C GLY A 127 -8.64 -1.84 -11.16
N GLY A 128 -9.37 -1.82 -10.05
CA GLY A 128 -10.79 -2.18 -9.99
C GLY A 128 -11.73 -1.00 -10.26
N ASP A 129 -13.04 -1.27 -10.25
CA ASP A 129 -14.07 -0.24 -10.44
C ASP A 129 -14.33 0.52 -9.13
N VAL A 130 -13.69 1.69 -8.99
CA VAL A 130 -13.86 2.60 -7.84
C VAL A 130 -15.31 3.03 -7.64
N SER A 131 -16.12 3.13 -8.70
CA SER A 131 -17.52 3.55 -8.58
C SER A 131 -18.43 2.49 -7.94
N SER A 132 -17.95 1.24 -7.87
CA SER A 132 -18.63 0.13 -7.20
C SER A 132 -18.33 0.00 -5.70
N VAL A 133 -17.38 0.79 -5.18
CA VAL A 133 -16.94 0.72 -3.77
C VAL A 133 -17.74 1.71 -2.91
N GLU A 134 -18.53 1.18 -1.97
CA GLU A 134 -19.35 1.94 -1.02
C GLU A 134 -18.72 1.98 0.38
N SER A 135 -17.87 1.02 0.72
CA SER A 135 -17.17 0.95 2.00
C SER A 135 -15.80 0.25 1.90
N VAL A 136 -14.93 0.49 2.88
CA VAL A 136 -13.62 -0.15 3.01
C VAL A 136 -13.48 -0.75 4.40
N VAL A 137 -13.04 -2.01 4.46
CA VAL A 137 -12.73 -2.73 5.71
C VAL A 137 -11.25 -3.10 5.70
N VAL A 138 -10.57 -2.82 6.80
CA VAL A 138 -9.20 -3.26 7.06
C VAL A 138 -9.23 -4.51 7.93
N GLU A 139 -8.60 -5.59 7.48
CA GLU A 139 -8.32 -6.77 8.31
C GLU A 139 -6.92 -6.63 8.93
N ASP A 140 -6.84 -6.37 10.24
CA ASP A 140 -5.58 -6.38 11.01
C ASP A 140 -5.68 -7.39 12.16
N LYS A 141 -4.64 -8.21 12.35
CA LYS A 141 -4.52 -9.23 13.42
C LYS A 141 -5.73 -10.18 13.60
N GLY A 142 -6.63 -10.27 12.62
CA GLY A 142 -7.85 -11.09 12.65
C GLY A 142 -9.14 -10.33 13.00
N GLU A 143 -9.06 -9.01 13.22
CA GLU A 143 -10.21 -8.13 13.41
C GLU A 143 -10.55 -7.39 12.11
N ARG A 144 -11.85 -7.20 11.83
CA ARG A 144 -12.36 -6.39 10.71
C ARG A 144 -12.75 -5.01 11.24
N LEU A 145 -12.07 -3.96 10.76
CA LEU A 145 -12.29 -2.57 11.16
C LEU A 145 -12.73 -1.74 9.95
N GLU A 146 -13.85 -1.03 10.03
CA GLU A 146 -14.23 -0.09 8.97
C GLU A 146 -13.24 1.08 8.89
N ALA A 147 -12.81 1.42 7.68
CA ALA A 147 -12.08 2.64 7.41
C ALA A 147 -13.07 3.79 7.15
N GLN A 148 -12.82 4.95 7.74
CA GLN A 148 -13.73 6.09 7.65
C GLN A 148 -13.61 6.78 6.28
N LEU A 149 -14.74 7.19 5.70
CA LEU A 149 -14.73 7.98 4.46
C LEU A 149 -14.17 9.39 4.74
N GLY A 150 -13.09 9.75 4.03
CA GLY A 150 -12.45 11.05 4.13
C GLY A 150 -13.20 12.14 3.35
N VAL A 151 -13.22 13.36 3.90
CA VAL A 151 -13.91 14.52 3.32
C VAL A 151 -12.98 15.40 2.48
N ASP A 152 -13.55 16.37 1.77
CA ASP A 152 -12.81 17.46 1.14
C ASP A 152 -12.55 18.61 2.12
N GLY A 153 -11.33 19.14 2.13
CA GLY A 153 -10.94 20.29 2.95
C GLY A 153 -9.55 20.14 3.53
N GLU A 154 -8.99 21.26 4.01
CA GLU A 154 -7.77 21.26 4.81
C GLU A 154 -8.11 21.14 6.30
N ALA A 155 -7.36 20.30 7.02
CA ALA A 155 -7.46 20.20 8.47
C ALA A 155 -7.16 21.56 9.11
N ARG A 156 -8.12 22.11 9.87
CA ARG A 156 -7.90 23.36 10.61
C ARG A 156 -7.07 23.07 11.86
N ALA A 157 -6.01 23.83 12.05
CA ALA A 157 -5.31 23.86 13.33
C ALA A 157 -6.27 24.32 14.42
N VAL A 158 -6.51 23.45 15.41
CA VAL A 158 -7.24 23.82 16.63
C VAL A 158 -6.27 24.64 17.48
N GLN A 159 -6.60 25.91 17.70
CA GLN A 159 -5.84 26.85 18.55
C GLN A 159 -6.27 26.77 20.01
#